data_AF-A0A7D7WBV4-F1
#
_entry.id   AF-A0A7D7WBV4-F1
#
_cell.length_a   1.000
_cell.length_b   1.000
_cell.length_c   1.000
_cell.angle_alpha   90.00
_cell.angle_beta   90.00
_cell.angle_gamma   90.00
#
_symmetry.space_group_name_H-M   'P 1'
#
loop_
_entity.id
_entity.type
_entity.pdbx_description
1 polymer ?
#
loop_
_entity_poly.entity_id
_entity_poly.type
_entity_poly.pdbx_seq_one_letter_code
_entity_poly.pdbx_strand_id
1 'polypeptide(L)'
;MDGPVLSGGVIVVVAVLLWVLYFVPSWRGRHQYYAAERNAVRLNQALRVLAETSETPDEVRLELTARTALAQQRLAKRVQAEKESAQLERLREELAATRRDPVLRQARARRRVRLTATAVLVLALGMLGFGAWQAIVTGGWMLAAAGLVLAALGIAVLVRMAEVSRRRGRRAVGPVAEPVAERVSPPLHDQGPAVWTPRPLPQQLVTVTGSRAQAAQAEIDARAERERAARRAELRRRAEELAPPAPTALPVAPAAAEASPYASMGVVDDAEIEAHVRQLLARRAAG
;
A
#
# COMPACT_ATOMS: atom_id res chain seq x y z
N MET A 1 -15.57 -69.89 2.91
CA MET A 1 -16.04 -69.28 4.18
C MET A 1 -15.76 -67.79 4.06
N ASP A 2 -16.59 -67.14 3.24
CA ASP A 2 -16.31 -65.84 2.65
C ASP A 2 -17.06 -64.78 3.45
N GLY A 3 -16.44 -64.41 4.57
CA GLY A 3 -16.92 -63.40 5.51
C GLY A 3 -16.15 -62.07 5.40
N PRO A 4 -16.56 -61.04 6.15
CA PRO A 4 -16.93 -59.70 5.69
C PRO A 4 -15.78 -58.70 5.50
N VAL A 5 -14.62 -59.13 4.99
CA VAL A 5 -13.45 -58.22 4.86
C VAL A 5 -13.60 -57.15 3.77
N LEU A 6 -14.40 -57.39 2.71
CA LEU A 6 -14.68 -56.34 1.70
C LEU A 6 -15.54 -55.20 2.25
N SER A 7 -16.38 -55.42 3.27
CA SER A 7 -17.25 -54.36 3.79
C SER A 7 -16.47 -53.32 4.61
N GLY A 8 -15.44 -53.74 5.35
CA GLY A 8 -14.68 -52.86 6.25
C GLY A 8 -13.99 -51.70 5.54
N GLY A 9 -13.31 -51.96 4.42
CA GLY A 9 -12.65 -50.90 3.62
C GLY A 9 -13.64 -49.92 3.01
N VAL A 10 -14.77 -50.44 2.51
CA VAL A 10 -15.86 -49.60 1.96
C VAL A 10 -16.47 -48.74 3.06
N ILE A 11 -16.68 -49.28 4.27
CA ILE A 11 -17.21 -48.52 5.41
C ILE A 11 -16.29 -47.37 5.80
N VAL A 12 -14.96 -47.55 5.78
CA VAL A 12 -14.00 -46.47 6.09
C VAL A 12 -14.02 -45.38 5.01
N VAL A 13 -14.04 -45.77 3.73
CA VAL A 13 -14.15 -44.80 2.62
C VAL A 13 -15.45 -44.03 2.72
N VAL A 14 -16.57 -44.73 2.94
CA VAL A 14 -17.90 -44.10 3.13
C VAL A 14 -17.87 -43.18 4.34
N ALA A 15 -17.32 -43.59 5.49
CA ALA A 15 -17.24 -42.77 6.69
C ALA A 15 -16.42 -41.49 6.47
N VAL A 16 -15.28 -41.56 5.79
CA VAL A 16 -14.46 -40.38 5.44
C VAL A 16 -15.20 -39.47 4.47
N LEU A 17 -15.84 -40.03 3.45
CA LEU A 17 -16.60 -39.28 2.45
C LEU A 17 -17.78 -38.56 3.11
N LEU A 18 -18.47 -39.24 4.03
CA LEU A 18 -19.59 -38.71 4.79
C LEU A 18 -19.13 -37.64 5.79
N TRP A 19 -17.97 -37.83 6.42
CA TRP A 19 -17.36 -36.82 7.28
C TRP A 19 -16.97 -35.56 6.50
N VAL A 20 -16.35 -35.69 5.32
CA VAL A 20 -16.02 -34.55 4.44
C VAL A 20 -17.30 -33.85 3.95
N LEU A 21 -18.30 -34.62 3.54
CA LEU A 21 -19.60 -34.11 3.09
C LEU A 21 -20.33 -33.36 4.22
N TYR A 22 -20.18 -33.78 5.47
CA TYR A 22 -20.76 -33.11 6.64
C TYR A 22 -19.96 -31.87 7.08
N PHE A 23 -18.63 -31.98 7.09
CA PHE A 23 -17.76 -30.97 7.72
C PHE A 23 -17.43 -29.79 6.79
N VAL A 24 -17.32 -30.02 5.48
CA VAL A 24 -17.00 -28.96 4.50
C VAL A 24 -18.12 -27.90 4.39
N PRO A 25 -19.41 -28.26 4.27
CA PRO A 25 -20.48 -27.28 4.16
C PRO A 25 -20.72 -26.51 5.47
N SER A 26 -20.63 -27.19 6.61
CA SER A 26 -20.84 -26.57 7.93
C SER A 26 -19.79 -25.51 8.25
N TRP A 27 -18.56 -25.66 7.76
CA TRP A 27 -17.52 -24.64 7.88
C TRP A 27 -17.71 -23.48 6.90
N ARG A 28 -18.24 -23.75 5.70
CA ARG A 28 -18.50 -22.75 4.66
C ARG A 28 -19.70 -21.85 5.02
N GLY A 29 -20.72 -22.41 5.67
CA GLY A 29 -21.90 -21.66 6.14
C GLY A 29 -21.51 -20.53 7.10
N ARG A 30 -20.77 -20.84 8.18
CA ARG A 30 -20.34 -19.85 9.20
C ARG A 30 -19.60 -18.64 8.64
N HIS A 31 -18.88 -18.79 7.53
CA HIS A 31 -18.16 -17.68 6.90
C HIS A 31 -19.01 -16.89 5.89
N GLN A 32 -20.04 -17.49 5.33
CA GLN A 32 -20.99 -16.80 4.46
C GLN A 32 -21.94 -15.90 5.27
N TYR A 33 -22.28 -16.27 6.51
CA TYR A 33 -23.11 -15.44 7.40
C TYR A 33 -22.48 -14.05 7.65
N TYR A 34 -21.19 -13.96 7.99
CA TYR A 34 -20.52 -12.67 8.20
C TYR A 34 -20.40 -11.79 6.93
N ALA A 35 -20.35 -12.41 5.75
CA ALA A 35 -20.31 -11.69 4.48
C ALA A 35 -21.72 -11.22 4.07
N ALA A 36 -22.74 -12.06 4.31
CA ALA A 36 -24.14 -11.76 4.03
C ALA A 36 -24.67 -10.65 4.96
N GLU A 37 -24.34 -10.67 6.25
CA GLU A 37 -24.72 -9.61 7.20
C GLU A 37 -24.23 -8.24 6.76
N ARG A 38 -22.97 -8.12 6.35
CA ARG A 38 -22.41 -6.84 5.88
C ARG A 38 -23.02 -6.38 4.56
N ASN A 39 -23.43 -7.31 3.70
CA ASN A 39 -24.10 -6.98 2.45
C ASN A 39 -25.54 -6.51 2.70
N ALA A 40 -26.23 -7.15 3.65
CA ALA A 40 -27.57 -6.74 4.09
C ALA A 40 -27.55 -5.35 4.76
N VAL A 41 -26.55 -5.06 5.60
CA VAL A 41 -26.41 -3.73 6.23
C VAL A 41 -26.16 -2.64 5.18
N ARG A 42 -25.31 -2.88 4.19
CA ARG A 42 -25.05 -1.92 3.10
C ARG A 42 -26.26 -1.70 2.22
N LEU A 43 -27.03 -2.75 1.92
CA LEU A 43 -28.25 -2.65 1.15
C LEU A 43 -29.32 -1.84 1.90
N ASN A 44 -29.53 -2.12 3.19
CA ASN A 44 -30.46 -1.35 4.02
C ASN A 44 -30.03 0.11 4.17
N GLN A 45 -28.73 0.38 4.27
CA GLN A 45 -28.21 1.74 4.31
C GLN A 45 -28.35 2.46 2.95
N ALA A 46 -28.14 1.75 1.84
CA ALA A 46 -28.37 2.29 0.51
C ALA A 46 -29.86 2.59 0.26
N LEU A 47 -30.77 1.72 0.69
CA LEU A 47 -32.22 1.94 0.61
C LEU A 47 -32.65 3.11 1.50
N ARG A 48 -32.07 3.24 2.70
CA ARG A 48 -32.31 4.35 3.61
C ARG A 48 -31.88 5.67 2.98
N VAL A 49 -30.69 5.72 2.38
CA VAL A 49 -30.17 6.91 1.71
C VAL A 49 -31.00 7.23 0.47
N LEU A 50 -31.40 6.24 -0.34
CA LEU A 50 -32.30 6.47 -1.49
C LEU A 50 -33.67 7.00 -1.06
N ALA A 51 -34.20 6.54 0.08
CA ALA A 51 -35.43 7.06 0.64
C ALA A 51 -35.25 8.51 1.12
N GLU A 52 -34.13 8.81 1.80
CA GLU A 52 -33.76 10.15 2.27
C GLU A 52 -33.40 11.11 1.10
N THR A 53 -33.04 10.60 -0.10
CA THR A 53 -32.83 11.44 -1.30
C THR A 53 -34.06 11.58 -2.20
N SER A 54 -35.19 10.98 -1.84
CA SER A 54 -36.45 11.09 -2.60
C SER A 54 -37.39 12.19 -2.09
N GLU A 55 -37.03 12.87 -1.01
CA GLU A 55 -37.72 14.08 -0.56
C GLU A 55 -37.29 15.26 -1.45
N THR A 56 -38.22 15.67 -2.31
CA THR A 56 -38.06 16.52 -3.50
C THR A 56 -37.73 17.99 -3.19
N PRO A 57 -36.75 18.63 -3.88
CA PRO A 57 -36.61 20.08 -3.85
C PRO A 57 -37.53 20.75 -4.89
N ASP A 58 -38.52 21.45 -4.34
CA ASP A 58 -39.37 22.52 -4.86
C ASP A 58 -39.34 22.86 -6.36
N GLU A 59 -40.49 22.58 -6.97
CA GLU A 59 -40.95 23.08 -8.26
C GLU A 59 -41.17 24.60 -8.23
N VAL A 60 -40.15 25.46 -8.34
CA VAL A 60 -40.43 26.86 -8.73
C VAL A 60 -39.27 27.50 -9.52
N ARG A 61 -39.63 27.96 -10.74
CA ARG A 61 -38.93 28.89 -11.66
C ARG A 61 -38.15 28.26 -12.82
N LEU A 62 -38.88 27.70 -13.79
CA LEU A 62 -38.31 27.32 -15.09
C LEU A 62 -39.27 27.61 -16.25
N GLU A 63 -39.58 28.89 -16.51
CA GLU A 63 -40.26 29.24 -17.78
C GLU A 63 -39.51 30.26 -18.66
N LEU A 64 -38.36 30.78 -18.22
CA LEU A 64 -37.51 31.65 -19.07
C LEU A 64 -36.08 31.13 -19.26
N THR A 65 -35.76 29.96 -18.71
CA THR A 65 -34.40 29.39 -18.67
C THR A 65 -34.27 28.12 -19.49
N ALA A 66 -35.23 27.69 -20.31
CA ALA A 66 -35.20 26.36 -20.93
C ALA A 66 -33.97 26.14 -21.86
N ARG A 67 -33.56 27.16 -22.62
CA ARG A 67 -32.40 27.04 -23.53
C ARG A 67 -31.05 27.20 -22.82
N THR A 68 -30.94 28.10 -21.86
CA THR A 68 -29.71 28.31 -21.06
C THR A 68 -29.53 27.25 -19.98
N ALA A 69 -30.61 26.74 -19.40
CA ALA A 69 -30.60 25.60 -18.47
C ALA A 69 -30.19 24.31 -19.16
N LEU A 70 -30.57 24.06 -20.42
CA LEU A 70 -30.08 22.90 -21.16
C LEU A 70 -28.56 22.97 -21.42
N ALA A 71 -28.04 24.16 -21.71
CA ALA A 71 -26.59 24.35 -21.87
C ALA A 71 -25.83 24.17 -20.54
N GLN A 72 -26.35 24.74 -19.45
CA GLN A 72 -25.79 24.57 -18.11
C GLN A 72 -25.93 23.14 -17.58
N GLN A 73 -27.03 22.46 -17.89
CA GLN A 73 -27.24 21.05 -17.54
C GLN A 73 -26.29 20.14 -18.32
N ARG A 74 -26.02 20.44 -19.60
CA ARG A 74 -24.99 19.72 -20.39
C ARG A 74 -23.59 19.94 -19.83
N LEU A 75 -23.26 21.14 -19.37
CA LEU A 75 -21.99 21.43 -18.71
C LEU A 75 -21.89 20.73 -17.34
N ALA A 76 -22.95 20.78 -16.53
CA ALA A 76 -23.01 20.10 -15.24
C ALA A 76 -22.85 18.58 -15.38
N LYS A 77 -23.53 17.97 -16.36
CA LYS A 77 -23.38 16.54 -16.68
C LYS A 77 -21.96 16.17 -17.13
N ARG A 78 -21.29 17.02 -17.92
CA ARG A 78 -19.89 16.79 -18.32
C ARG A 78 -18.95 16.87 -17.11
N VAL A 79 -19.10 17.88 -16.27
CA VAL A 79 -18.30 18.03 -15.06
C VAL A 79 -18.55 16.89 -14.07
N GLN A 80 -19.79 16.39 -13.96
CA GLN A 80 -20.11 15.20 -13.17
C GLN A 80 -19.47 13.93 -13.75
N ALA A 81 -19.55 13.71 -15.05
CA ALA A 81 -18.91 12.57 -15.71
C ALA A 81 -17.37 12.60 -15.59
N GLU A 82 -16.76 13.79 -15.67
CA GLU A 82 -15.33 13.99 -15.42
C GLU A 82 -14.95 13.71 -13.96
N LYS A 83 -15.76 14.15 -13.00
CA LYS A 83 -15.56 13.84 -11.59
C LYS A 83 -15.72 12.35 -11.30
N GLU A 84 -16.73 11.71 -11.87
CA GLU A 84 -16.97 10.28 -11.72
C GLU A 84 -15.84 9.44 -12.33
N SER A 85 -15.38 9.79 -13.53
CA SER A 85 -14.23 9.11 -14.16
C SER A 85 -12.95 9.29 -13.35
N ALA A 86 -12.66 10.50 -12.87
CA ALA A 86 -11.51 10.75 -11.99
C ALA A 86 -11.62 10.00 -10.66
N GLN A 87 -12.82 9.89 -10.08
CA GLN A 87 -13.05 9.09 -8.86
C GLN A 87 -12.87 7.60 -9.12
N LEU A 88 -13.36 7.08 -10.26
CA LEU A 88 -13.17 5.69 -10.65
C LEU A 88 -11.70 5.35 -10.91
N GLU A 89 -10.94 6.27 -11.50
CA GLU A 89 -9.50 6.13 -11.68
C GLU A 89 -8.77 6.11 -10.33
N ARG A 90 -9.08 7.03 -9.41
CA ARG A 90 -8.54 7.02 -8.04
C ARG A 90 -8.88 5.72 -7.30
N LEU A 91 -10.12 5.25 -7.36
CA LEU A 91 -10.51 3.96 -6.79
C LEU A 91 -9.75 2.80 -7.43
N ARG A 92 -9.52 2.83 -8.74
CA ARG A 92 -8.73 1.80 -9.45
C ARG A 92 -7.27 1.84 -9.01
N GLU A 93 -6.70 3.02 -8.82
CA GLU A 93 -5.34 3.21 -8.30
C GLU A 93 -5.21 2.74 -6.85
N GLU A 94 -6.16 3.08 -5.98
CA GLU A 94 -6.23 2.61 -4.59
C GLU A 94 -6.41 1.09 -4.52
N LEU A 95 -7.27 0.52 -5.37
CA LEU A 95 -7.42 -0.93 -5.48
C LEU A 95 -6.17 -1.58 -6.07
N ALA A 96 -5.47 -0.95 -7.02
CA ALA A 96 -4.21 -1.42 -7.55
C ALA A 96 -3.10 -1.36 -6.50
N ALA A 97 -3.04 -0.30 -5.69
CA ALA A 97 -2.13 -0.13 -4.56
C ALA A 97 -2.41 -1.19 -3.47
N THR A 98 -3.68 -1.39 -3.11
CA THR A 98 -4.11 -2.42 -2.15
C THR A 98 -3.86 -3.84 -2.70
N ARG A 99 -4.02 -4.08 -4.00
CA ARG A 99 -3.68 -5.36 -4.66
C ARG A 99 -2.18 -5.58 -4.78
N ARG A 100 -1.38 -4.51 -4.81
CA ARG A 100 0.09 -4.53 -4.81
C ARG A 100 0.64 -4.67 -3.40
N ASP A 101 -0.16 -4.49 -2.37
CA ASP A 101 0.25 -4.73 -0.99
C ASP A 101 0.72 -6.19 -0.82
N PRO A 102 2.04 -6.41 -0.63
CA PRO A 102 2.60 -7.76 -0.56
C PRO A 102 2.08 -8.52 0.66
N VAL A 103 1.60 -7.83 1.70
CA VAL A 103 1.11 -8.44 2.94
C VAL A 103 -0.19 -9.23 2.70
N LEU A 104 -1.14 -8.64 1.95
CA LEU A 104 -2.42 -9.28 1.64
C LEU A 104 -2.27 -10.49 0.70
N ARG A 105 -1.35 -10.41 -0.27
CA ARG A 105 -1.03 -11.55 -1.15
C ARG A 105 -0.40 -12.70 -0.37
N GLN A 106 0.55 -12.40 0.50
CA GLN A 106 1.21 -13.42 1.34
C GLN A 106 0.22 -14.07 2.30
N ALA A 107 -0.72 -13.33 2.88
CA ALA A 107 -1.75 -13.87 3.77
C ALA A 107 -2.69 -14.84 3.03
N ARG A 108 -3.16 -14.48 1.83
CA ARG A 108 -4.02 -15.33 1.01
C ARG A 108 -3.29 -16.57 0.48
N ALA A 109 -2.04 -16.42 0.05
CA ALA A 109 -1.21 -17.54 -0.39
C ALA A 109 -1.00 -18.57 0.74
N ARG A 110 -0.70 -18.10 1.96
CA ARG A 110 -0.56 -18.98 3.14
C ARG A 110 -1.84 -19.73 3.46
N ARG A 111 -3.00 -19.06 3.36
CA ARG A 111 -4.31 -19.71 3.62
C ARG A 111 -4.57 -20.82 2.59
N ARG A 112 -4.29 -20.58 1.30
CA ARG A 112 -4.42 -21.58 0.24
C ARG A 112 -3.49 -22.76 0.45
N VAL A 113 -2.20 -22.50 0.73
CA VAL A 113 -1.22 -23.56 0.97
C VAL A 113 -1.55 -24.37 2.23
N ARG A 114 -2.11 -23.74 3.28
CA ARG A 114 -2.56 -24.46 4.47
C ARG A 114 -3.73 -25.39 4.15
N LEU A 115 -4.73 -24.91 3.39
CA LEU A 115 -5.87 -25.73 2.98
C LEU A 115 -5.45 -26.90 2.08
N THR A 116 -4.54 -26.67 1.13
CA THR A 116 -4.04 -27.73 0.26
C THR A 116 -3.20 -28.74 1.04
N ALA A 117 -2.34 -28.29 1.95
CA ALA A 117 -1.54 -29.17 2.80
C ALA A 117 -2.42 -30.03 3.73
N THR A 118 -3.46 -29.45 4.34
CA THR A 118 -4.41 -30.23 5.16
C THR A 118 -5.21 -31.22 4.32
N ALA A 119 -5.63 -30.85 3.11
CA ALA A 119 -6.36 -31.76 2.22
C ALA A 119 -5.47 -32.94 1.77
N VAL A 120 -4.21 -32.66 1.41
CA VAL A 120 -3.22 -33.68 1.06
C VAL A 120 -2.93 -34.61 2.24
N LEU A 121 -2.81 -34.08 3.46
CA LEU A 121 -2.59 -34.89 4.66
C LEU A 121 -3.76 -35.85 4.94
N VAL A 122 -5.00 -35.37 4.81
CA VAL A 122 -6.20 -36.22 4.98
C VAL A 122 -6.23 -37.33 3.92
N LEU A 123 -5.92 -36.98 2.67
CA LEU A 123 -5.86 -37.94 1.57
C LEU A 123 -4.73 -38.98 1.78
N ALA A 124 -3.58 -38.54 2.29
CA ALA A 124 -2.47 -39.39 2.67
C ALA A 124 -2.84 -40.39 3.79
N LEU A 125 -3.55 -39.93 4.82
CA LEU A 125 -4.06 -40.81 5.90
C LEU A 125 -5.05 -41.85 5.34
N GLY A 126 -5.93 -41.44 4.42
CA GLY A 126 -6.83 -42.36 3.72
C GLY A 126 -6.07 -43.42 2.93
N MET A 127 -5.05 -43.02 2.16
CA MET A 127 -4.16 -43.92 1.43
C MET A 127 -3.38 -44.87 2.36
N LEU A 128 -2.93 -44.39 3.52
CA LEU A 128 -2.24 -45.20 4.53
C LEU A 128 -3.16 -46.27 5.13
N GLY A 129 -4.38 -45.88 5.52
CA GLY A 129 -5.37 -46.81 6.06
C GLY A 129 -5.79 -47.87 5.04
N PHE A 130 -6.05 -47.43 3.80
CA PHE A 130 -6.40 -48.33 2.70
C PHE A 130 -5.23 -49.23 2.30
N GLY A 131 -4.01 -48.69 2.24
CA GLY A 131 -2.79 -49.43 1.93
C GLY A 131 -2.43 -50.46 3.00
N ALA A 132 -2.64 -50.16 4.28
CA ALA A 132 -2.43 -51.13 5.36
C ALA A 132 -3.44 -52.29 5.27
N TRP A 133 -4.70 -52.00 4.96
CA TRP A 133 -5.70 -53.03 4.71
C TRP A 133 -5.35 -53.87 3.47
N GLN A 134 -4.94 -53.24 2.36
CA GLN A 134 -4.46 -53.93 1.17
C GLN A 134 -3.27 -54.85 1.49
N ALA A 135 -2.29 -54.39 2.27
CA ALA A 135 -1.12 -55.18 2.64
C ALA A 135 -1.50 -56.44 3.41
N ILE A 136 -2.53 -56.38 4.26
CA ILE A 136 -3.03 -57.53 5.01
C ILE A 136 -3.76 -58.53 4.09
N VAL A 137 -4.55 -58.04 3.14
CA VAL A 137 -5.39 -58.90 2.27
C VAL A 137 -4.63 -59.46 1.08
N THR A 138 -3.71 -58.69 0.49
CA THR A 138 -3.03 -59.00 -0.78
C THR A 138 -1.52 -59.01 -0.70
N GLY A 139 -0.92 -58.67 0.46
CA GLY A 139 0.54 -58.58 0.63
C GLY A 139 1.19 -57.34 -0.01
N GLY A 140 0.42 -56.47 -0.67
CA GLY A 140 0.93 -55.26 -1.32
C GLY A 140 1.20 -54.11 -0.35
N TRP A 141 2.47 -53.70 -0.22
CA TRP A 141 2.89 -52.62 0.70
C TRP A 141 3.06 -51.24 0.03
N MET A 142 3.02 -51.19 -1.31
CA MET A 142 3.35 -49.99 -2.09
C MET A 142 2.40 -48.81 -1.84
N LEU A 143 1.07 -49.05 -1.72
CA LEU A 143 0.12 -47.98 -1.43
C LEU A 143 0.30 -47.43 -0.01
N ALA A 144 0.62 -48.28 0.96
CA ALA A 144 0.89 -47.86 2.34
C ALA A 144 2.16 -47.00 2.41
N ALA A 145 3.22 -47.40 1.69
CA ALA A 145 4.45 -46.63 1.58
C ALA A 145 4.22 -45.27 0.89
N ALA A 146 3.44 -45.24 -0.19
CA ALA A 146 3.09 -43.98 -0.87
C ALA A 146 2.29 -43.03 0.05
N GLY A 147 1.31 -43.55 0.79
CA GLY A 147 0.55 -42.77 1.78
C GLY A 147 1.44 -42.22 2.90
N LEU A 148 2.41 -43.02 3.38
CA LEU A 148 3.38 -42.60 4.40
C LEU A 148 4.25 -41.43 3.92
N VAL A 149 4.79 -41.54 2.70
CA VAL A 149 5.60 -40.47 2.09
C VAL A 149 4.78 -39.19 1.92
N LEU A 150 3.54 -39.30 1.45
CA LEU A 150 2.65 -38.16 1.26
C LEU A 150 2.28 -37.49 2.60
N ALA A 151 2.07 -38.29 3.65
CA ALA A 151 1.78 -37.80 4.99
C ALA A 151 3.00 -37.07 5.59
N ALA A 152 4.19 -37.64 5.45
CA ALA A 152 5.43 -37.01 5.90
C ALA A 152 5.67 -35.65 5.21
N LEU A 153 5.44 -35.58 3.89
CA LEU A 153 5.52 -34.33 3.13
C LEU A 153 4.49 -33.29 3.60
N GLY A 154 3.24 -33.71 3.83
CA GLY A 154 2.18 -32.85 4.37
C GLY A 154 2.52 -32.29 5.75
N ILE A 155 3.03 -33.13 6.65
CA ILE A 155 3.48 -32.74 8.00
C ILE A 155 4.66 -31.77 7.91
N ALA A 156 5.66 -32.04 7.07
CA ALA A 156 6.84 -31.18 6.91
C ALA A 156 6.46 -29.76 6.47
N VAL A 157 5.50 -29.62 5.54
CA VAL A 157 4.98 -28.32 5.09
C VAL A 157 4.27 -27.59 6.24
N LEU A 158 3.47 -28.29 7.04
CA LEU A 158 2.76 -27.71 8.20
C LEU A 158 3.73 -27.27 9.31
N VAL A 159 4.75 -28.07 9.61
CA VAL A 159 5.80 -27.72 10.59
C VAL A 159 6.58 -26.50 10.14
N ARG A 160 7.04 -26.47 8.87
CA ARG A 160 7.75 -25.30 8.31
C ARG A 160 6.88 -24.04 8.34
N MET A 161 5.58 -24.15 8.10
CA MET A 161 4.63 -23.05 8.26
C MET A 161 4.52 -22.58 9.71
N ALA A 162 4.42 -23.51 10.67
CA ALA A 162 4.34 -23.20 12.10
C ALA A 162 5.63 -22.54 12.61
N GLU A 163 6.79 -22.93 12.10
CA GLU A 163 8.05 -22.27 12.42
C GLU A 163 8.10 -20.84 11.87
N VAL A 164 7.66 -20.61 10.64
CA VAL A 164 7.62 -19.27 10.04
C VAL A 164 6.62 -18.35 10.77
N SER A 165 5.49 -18.89 11.26
CA SER A 165 4.55 -18.12 12.07
C SER A 165 5.11 -17.81 13.46
N ARG A 166 5.75 -18.79 14.13
CA ARG A 166 6.43 -18.60 15.42
C ARG A 166 7.58 -17.59 15.34
N ARG A 167 8.41 -17.64 14.28
CA ARG A 167 9.49 -16.67 14.05
C ARG A 167 8.97 -15.26 13.81
N ARG A 168 7.83 -15.11 13.12
CA ARG A 168 7.16 -13.79 12.98
C ARG A 168 6.54 -13.32 14.30
N GLY A 169 5.89 -14.21 15.05
CA GLY A 169 5.34 -13.89 16.37
C GLY A 169 6.42 -13.42 17.34
N ARG A 170 7.55 -14.12 17.41
CA ARG A 170 8.72 -13.73 18.22
C ARG A 170 9.38 -12.43 17.79
N ARG A 171 9.26 -12.02 16.53
CA ARG A 171 9.77 -10.74 16.02
C ARG A 171 8.76 -9.59 16.19
N ALA A 172 7.46 -9.92 16.29
CA ALA A 172 6.37 -8.97 16.53
C ALA A 172 6.19 -8.67 18.02
N VAL A 173 6.51 -9.63 18.90
CA VAL A 173 6.78 -9.36 20.30
C VAL A 173 8.13 -8.64 20.34
N GLY A 174 8.10 -7.31 20.28
CA GLY A 174 9.27 -6.47 20.57
C GLY A 174 9.85 -6.81 21.95
N PRO A 175 11.06 -6.30 22.30
CA PRO A 175 11.64 -6.54 23.61
C PRO A 175 10.58 -6.24 24.67
N VAL A 176 10.31 -7.25 25.51
CA VAL A 176 9.39 -7.15 26.65
C VAL A 176 9.72 -5.85 27.35
N ALA A 177 8.75 -4.94 27.39
CA ALA A 177 8.90 -3.70 28.14
C ALA A 177 9.41 -4.11 29.53
N GLU A 178 10.56 -3.57 29.95
CA GLU A 178 11.04 -3.75 31.32
C GLU A 178 9.85 -3.52 32.26
N PRO A 179 9.66 -4.39 33.27
CA PRO A 179 8.58 -4.19 34.23
C PRO A 179 8.73 -2.78 34.77
N VAL A 180 7.80 -1.90 34.39
CA VAL A 180 7.76 -0.52 34.86
C VAL A 180 7.62 -0.65 36.36
N ALA A 181 8.72 -0.42 37.09
CA ALA A 181 8.69 -0.32 38.53
C ALA A 181 7.54 0.64 38.87
N GLU A 182 6.62 0.18 39.71
CA GLU A 182 5.49 0.99 40.16
C GLU A 182 6.07 2.31 40.67
N ARG A 183 5.78 3.41 39.96
CA ARG A 183 6.25 4.73 40.37
C ARG A 183 5.47 5.06 41.63
N VAL A 184 6.09 4.80 42.77
CA VAL A 184 5.61 5.29 44.06
C VAL A 184 5.60 6.81 43.97
N SER A 185 4.40 7.38 43.89
CA SER A 185 4.22 8.82 43.93
C SER A 185 4.82 9.34 45.24
N PRO A 186 5.76 10.29 45.20
CA PRO A 186 6.24 10.96 46.41
C PRO A 186 5.05 11.57 47.17
N PRO A 187 5.09 11.65 48.51
CA PRO A 187 4.04 12.31 49.28
C PRO A 187 3.82 13.73 48.72
N LEU A 188 2.56 14.06 48.41
CA LEU A 188 2.20 15.38 47.90
C LEU A 188 2.54 16.41 48.98
N HIS A 189 3.59 17.18 48.73
CA HIS A 189 3.84 18.39 49.50
C HIS A 189 2.78 19.41 49.07
N ASP A 190 2.26 20.19 50.01
CA ASP A 190 1.31 21.26 49.73
C ASP A 190 1.99 22.30 48.82
N GLN A 191 1.60 22.32 47.54
CA GLN A 191 2.24 23.16 46.51
C GLN A 191 1.62 24.56 46.42
N GLY A 192 0.81 24.95 47.41
CA GLY A 192 0.11 26.23 47.41
C GLY A 192 -1.02 26.29 46.37
N PRO A 193 -1.65 27.47 46.18
CA PRO A 193 -2.81 27.63 45.30
C PRO A 193 -2.44 27.32 43.84
N ALA A 194 -3.29 26.55 43.16
CA ALA A 194 -3.07 26.12 41.79
C ALA A 194 -3.09 27.31 40.81
N VAL A 195 -1.91 27.79 40.43
CA VAL A 195 -1.75 28.76 39.34
C VAL A 195 -1.70 28.01 38.02
N TRP A 196 -2.71 28.24 37.16
CA TRP A 196 -2.74 27.63 35.82
C TRP A 196 -1.56 28.15 35.00
N THR A 197 -0.65 27.24 34.65
CA THR A 197 0.46 27.51 33.72
C THR A 197 0.25 26.68 32.46
N PRO A 198 0.18 27.30 31.27
CA PRO A 198 -0.02 26.56 30.03
C PRO A 198 1.20 25.67 29.78
N ARG A 199 0.98 24.35 29.83
CA ARG A 199 2.04 23.37 29.57
C ARG A 199 2.28 23.30 28.07
N PRO A 200 3.53 23.44 27.59
CA PRO A 200 3.80 23.31 26.16
C PRO A 200 3.43 21.91 25.70
N LEU A 201 2.86 21.83 24.49
CA LEU A 201 2.52 20.56 23.87
C LEU A 201 3.82 19.75 23.68
N PRO A 202 3.83 18.44 23.96
CA PRO A 202 5.00 17.61 23.71
C PRO A 202 5.43 17.70 22.25
N GLN A 203 6.74 17.73 22.01
CA GLN A 203 7.29 17.76 20.67
C GLN A 203 6.90 16.48 19.91
N GLN A 204 6.65 16.62 18.61
CA GLN A 204 6.34 15.48 17.76
C GLN A 204 7.55 14.57 17.65
N LEU A 205 7.34 13.25 17.70
CA LEU A 205 8.46 12.32 17.68
C LEU A 205 9.32 12.45 16.40
N VAL A 206 8.74 12.86 15.27
CA VAL A 206 9.50 13.08 14.02
C VAL A 206 10.54 14.20 14.13
N THR A 207 10.36 15.16 15.05
CA THR A 207 11.33 16.26 15.27
C THR A 207 12.39 15.90 16.30
N VAL A 208 12.15 14.89 17.14
CA VAL A 208 13.09 14.46 18.16
C VAL A 208 14.22 13.64 17.53
N THR A 209 15.45 14.11 17.71
CA THR A 209 16.64 13.47 17.15
C THR A 209 16.85 12.07 17.73
N GLY A 210 17.03 11.07 16.88
CA GLY A 210 17.21 9.67 17.28
C GLY A 210 15.91 8.92 17.55
N SER A 211 14.75 9.54 17.36
CA SER A 211 13.48 8.84 17.51
C SER A 211 13.24 7.85 16.36
N ARG A 212 12.46 6.79 16.64
CA ARG A 212 12.04 5.84 15.61
C ARG A 212 11.17 6.47 14.52
N ALA A 213 10.37 7.47 14.89
CA ALA A 213 9.52 8.18 13.94
C ALA A 213 10.36 9.05 12.98
N GLN A 214 11.41 9.69 13.50
CA GLN A 214 12.36 10.44 12.68
C GLN A 214 13.09 9.51 11.69
N ALA A 215 13.58 8.37 12.16
CA ALA A 215 14.25 7.39 11.31
C ALA A 215 13.32 6.85 10.20
N ALA A 216 12.06 6.57 10.53
CA ALA A 216 11.06 6.14 9.55
C ALA A 216 10.75 7.23 8.51
N GLN A 217 10.64 8.49 8.94
CA GLN A 217 10.42 9.62 8.03
C GLN A 217 11.61 9.83 7.08
N ALA A 218 12.84 9.77 7.61
CA ALA A 218 14.04 9.87 6.79
C ALA A 218 14.13 8.75 5.73
N GLU A 219 13.66 7.54 6.05
CA GLU A 219 13.60 6.44 5.07
C GLU A 219 12.57 6.71 3.96
N ILE A 220 11.40 7.27 4.31
CA ILE A 220 10.37 7.66 3.34
C ILE A 220 10.90 8.77 2.41
N ASP A 221 11.54 9.79 2.99
CA ASP A 221 12.09 10.92 2.24
C ASP A 221 13.19 10.46 1.27
N ALA A 222 14.10 9.59 1.73
CA ALA A 222 15.14 9.00 0.89
C ALA A 222 14.56 8.18 -0.28
N ARG A 223 13.44 7.46 -0.07
CA ARG A 223 12.74 6.75 -1.16
C ARG A 223 12.13 7.75 -2.15
N ALA A 224 11.45 8.78 -1.66
CA ALA A 224 10.85 9.82 -2.49
C ALA A 224 11.89 10.61 -3.31
N GLU A 225 13.08 10.83 -2.76
CA GLU A 225 14.21 11.44 -3.49
C GLU A 225 14.73 10.57 -4.61
N ARG A 226 14.88 9.25 -4.38
CA ARG A 226 15.28 8.30 -5.43
C ARG A 226 14.27 8.27 -6.57
N GLU A 227 12.98 8.27 -6.27
CA GLU A 227 11.94 8.34 -7.30
C GLU A 227 11.96 9.67 -8.07
N ARG A 228 12.13 10.80 -7.38
CA ARG A 228 12.27 12.11 -8.03
C ARG A 228 13.51 12.15 -8.93
N ALA A 229 14.64 11.58 -8.49
CA ALA A 229 15.85 11.47 -9.28
C ALA A 229 15.65 10.60 -10.52
N ALA A 230 14.98 9.45 -10.38
CA ALA A 230 14.65 8.57 -11.51
C ALA A 230 13.75 9.28 -12.54
N ARG A 231 12.71 10.01 -12.10
CA ARG A 231 11.85 10.81 -12.98
C ARG A 231 12.62 11.90 -13.72
N ARG A 232 13.54 12.60 -13.04
CA ARG A 232 14.39 13.62 -13.69
C ARG A 232 15.34 13.01 -14.72
N ALA A 233 15.88 11.81 -14.45
CA ALA A 233 16.73 11.10 -15.40
C ALA A 233 15.93 10.66 -16.64
N GLU A 234 14.70 10.17 -16.47
CA GLU A 234 13.82 9.81 -17.59
C GLU A 234 13.44 11.03 -18.44
N LEU A 235 13.11 12.16 -17.80
CA LEU A 235 12.82 13.41 -18.51
C LEU A 235 14.04 13.90 -19.30
N ARG A 236 15.24 13.82 -18.73
CA ARG A 236 16.48 14.18 -19.43
C ARG A 236 16.72 13.29 -20.64
N ARG A 237 16.54 11.97 -20.50
CA ARG A 237 16.64 11.03 -21.63
C ARG A 237 15.64 11.36 -22.75
N ARG A 238 14.38 11.64 -22.40
CA ARG A 238 13.37 12.05 -23.39
C ARG A 238 13.72 13.39 -24.05
N ALA A 239 14.27 14.34 -23.29
CA ALA A 239 14.71 15.62 -23.84
C ALA A 239 15.87 15.44 -24.83
N GLU A 240 16.79 14.51 -24.56
CA GLU A 240 17.87 14.14 -25.49
C GLU A 240 17.34 13.42 -26.75
N GLU A 241 16.38 12.49 -26.59
CA GLU A 241 15.72 11.80 -27.71
C GLU A 241 14.95 12.78 -28.62
N LEU A 242 14.33 13.81 -28.05
CA LEU A 242 13.57 14.85 -28.75
C LEU A 242 14.41 16.06 -29.15
N ALA A 243 15.69 16.10 -28.77
CA ALA A 243 16.53 17.24 -29.06
C ALA A 243 16.70 17.37 -30.59
N PRO A 244 16.40 18.55 -31.17
CA PRO A 244 16.70 18.77 -32.58
C PRO A 244 18.21 18.63 -32.81
N PRO A 245 18.65 18.23 -34.02
CA PRO A 245 20.07 18.15 -34.33
C PRO A 245 20.74 19.47 -34.01
N ALA A 246 21.90 19.40 -33.33
CA ALA A 246 22.64 20.59 -32.95
C ALA A 246 22.83 21.49 -34.17
N PRO A 247 22.53 22.80 -34.07
CA PRO A 247 22.70 23.70 -35.20
C PRO A 247 24.15 23.62 -35.66
N THR A 248 24.34 23.37 -36.96
CA THR A 248 25.66 23.34 -37.58
C THR A 248 26.36 24.65 -37.23
N ALA A 249 27.42 24.57 -36.43
CA ALA A 249 28.25 25.73 -36.16
C ALA A 249 28.80 26.21 -37.50
N LEU A 250 28.30 27.34 -37.99
CA LEU A 250 28.95 28.05 -39.08
C LEU A 250 30.39 28.26 -38.63
N PRO A 251 31.40 27.93 -39.44
CA PRO A 251 32.77 28.27 -39.12
C PRO A 251 32.83 29.79 -39.02
N VAL A 252 32.79 30.28 -37.78
CA VAL A 252 33.25 31.62 -37.47
C VAL A 252 34.74 31.52 -37.70
N ALA A 253 35.18 31.87 -38.91
CA ALA A 253 36.55 32.33 -39.11
C ALA A 253 36.83 33.28 -37.94
N PRO A 254 37.98 33.16 -37.24
CA PRO A 254 38.24 33.98 -36.07
C PRO A 254 37.96 35.41 -36.49
N ALA A 255 36.86 35.96 -35.98
CA ALA A 255 36.56 37.35 -36.17
C ALA A 255 37.70 38.01 -35.41
N ALA A 256 38.76 38.38 -36.13
CA ALA A 256 39.31 39.70 -35.97
C ALA A 256 38.07 40.59 -36.01
N ALA A 257 37.52 40.84 -34.83
CA ALA A 257 36.45 41.77 -34.66
C ALA A 257 37.09 43.10 -35.07
N GLU A 258 36.96 43.43 -36.35
CA GLU A 258 36.91 44.81 -36.77
C GLU A 258 35.72 45.37 -36.01
N ALA A 259 36.01 45.80 -34.78
CA ALA A 259 35.08 46.52 -33.95
C ALA A 259 34.57 47.64 -34.83
N SER A 260 33.29 47.54 -35.21
CA SER A 260 32.63 48.60 -35.96
C SER A 260 32.98 49.92 -35.27
N PRO A 261 33.38 50.97 -36.00
CA PRO A 261 33.72 52.27 -35.42
C PRO A 261 32.60 52.87 -34.53
N TYR A 262 31.40 52.31 -34.65
CA TYR A 262 30.20 52.67 -33.92
C TYR A 262 29.94 51.79 -32.68
N ALA A 263 30.65 50.68 -32.49
CA ALA A 263 30.49 49.79 -31.33
C ALA A 263 30.94 50.44 -30.02
N SER A 264 31.82 51.45 -30.10
CA SER A 264 32.29 52.25 -28.97
C SER A 264 31.59 53.60 -28.83
N MET A 265 30.66 53.97 -29.73
CA MET A 265 29.91 55.23 -29.59
C MET A 265 28.82 55.08 -28.52
N GLY A 266 29.01 55.74 -27.38
CA GLY A 266 28.04 55.78 -26.27
C GLY A 266 28.34 54.83 -25.12
N VAL A 267 29.40 54.03 -25.20
CA VAL A 267 29.92 53.26 -24.06
C VAL A 267 30.90 54.16 -23.32
N VAL A 268 30.47 54.70 -22.19
CA VAL A 268 31.37 55.42 -21.27
C VAL A 268 32.09 54.37 -20.44
N ASP A 269 33.41 54.45 -20.35
CA ASP A 269 34.20 53.53 -19.53
C ASP A 269 33.97 53.83 -18.05
N ASP A 270 33.52 52.83 -17.30
CA ASP A 270 33.28 52.93 -15.85
C ASP A 270 34.55 53.38 -15.11
N ALA A 271 35.73 53.06 -15.62
CA ALA A 271 37.00 53.50 -15.04
C ALA A 271 37.21 55.02 -15.14
N GLU A 272 36.75 55.66 -16.22
CA GLU A 272 36.81 57.11 -16.39
C GLU A 272 35.83 57.82 -15.45
N ILE A 273 34.63 57.25 -15.26
CA ILE A 273 33.62 57.75 -14.31
C ILE A 273 34.19 57.70 -12.89
N GLU A 274 34.78 56.59 -12.48
CA GLU A 274 35.38 56.43 -11.16
C GLU A 274 36.55 57.40 -10.91
N ALA A 275 37.35 57.68 -11.94
CA ALA A 275 38.45 58.64 -11.85
C ALA A 275 37.93 60.07 -11.66
N HIS A 276 36.88 60.45 -12.39
CA HIS A 276 36.24 61.76 -12.26
C HIS A 276 35.59 61.94 -10.89
N VAL A 277 34.90 60.91 -10.38
CA VAL A 277 34.30 60.92 -9.04
C VAL A 277 35.37 61.06 -7.95
N ARG A 278 36.49 60.32 -8.04
CA ARG A 278 37.62 60.47 -7.11
C ARG A 278 38.18 61.89 -7.11
N GLN A 279 38.30 62.49 -8.30
CA GLN A 279 38.79 63.86 -8.42
C GLN A 279 37.84 64.89 -7.79
N LEU A 280 36.52 64.71 -7.95
CA LEU A 280 35.50 65.54 -7.31
C LEU A 280 35.52 65.43 -5.78
N LEU A 281 35.66 64.19 -5.26
CA LEU A 281 35.77 63.95 -3.83
C LEU A 281 37.06 64.55 -3.24
N ALA A 282 38.18 64.45 -3.96
CA ALA A 282 39.45 65.06 -3.54
C ALA A 282 39.38 66.59 -3.48
N ARG A 283 38.72 67.25 -4.44
CA ARG A 283 38.50 68.71 -4.41
C ARG A 283 37.61 69.14 -3.26
N ARG A 284 36.60 68.34 -2.90
CA ARG A 284 35.71 68.60 -1.76
C ARG A 284 36.40 68.41 -0.41
N ALA A 285 37.36 67.49 -0.32
CA ALA A 285 38.12 67.26 0.92
C ALA A 285 39.19 68.34 1.20
N ALA A 286 39.54 69.16 0.20
CA ALA A 286 40.57 70.18 0.29
C ALA A 286 40.03 71.62 0.46
N GLY A 287 38.71 71.81 0.60
CA GLY A 287 38.06 73.08 0.93
C GLY A 287 37.27 72.98 2.22
#